data_AF-X1EVM0-F1
#
_entry.id   AF-X1EVM0-F1
#
_cell.length_a   1.000
_cell.length_b   1.000
_cell.length_c   1.000
_cell.angle_alpha   90.00
_cell.angle_beta   90.00
_cell.angle_gamma   90.00
#
_symmetry.space_group_name_H-M   'P 1'
#
loop_
_entity.id
_entity.type
_entity.pdbx_description
1 polymer ?
#
loop_
_entity_poly.entity_id
_entity_poly.type
_entity_poly.pdbx_seq_one_letter_code
_entity_poly.pdbx_strand_id
1 'polypeptide(L)'
;RVEYTSVILRFGELGIKSNQTRRRMTNLLIRHIESALRENKVPFEKVHSVYGRIYIETDKAIEAAKVAAKVFGIVSTSPVVETSAEIDSILDVGEQLARAEFKKGLTFAAGARRIGEHPFSSQDVRGRLGERVLKGNS
;
A
#
# COMPACT_ATOMS: atom_id res chain seq x y z
N ARG A 1 -16.21 -0.96 -9.51
CA ARG A 1 -15.91 -0.64 -8.09
C ARG A 1 -14.43 -0.92 -7.91
N VAL A 2 -13.65 -0.04 -7.28
CA VAL A 2 -12.21 -0.30 -7.16
C VAL A 2 -11.99 -1.47 -6.20
N GLU A 3 -11.26 -2.48 -6.64
CA GLU A 3 -10.95 -3.67 -5.85
C GLU A 3 -9.53 -3.56 -5.32
N TYR A 4 -9.40 -3.52 -4.00
CA TYR A 4 -8.12 -3.49 -3.32
C TYR A 4 -7.63 -4.93 -3.14
N THR A 5 -6.49 -5.24 -3.73
CA THR A 5 -5.92 -6.59 -3.77
C THR A 5 -4.87 -6.83 -2.67
N SER A 6 -4.47 -5.78 -1.97
CA SER A 6 -3.43 -5.87 -0.95
C SER A 6 -3.52 -4.77 0.10
N VAL A 7 -2.77 -4.95 1.19
CA VAL A 7 -2.52 -3.91 2.20
C VAL A 7 -1.02 -3.69 2.35
N ILE A 8 -0.58 -2.43 2.33
CA ILE A 8 0.78 -2.04 2.69
C ILE A 8 0.81 -1.59 4.15
N LEU A 9 1.75 -2.13 4.92
CA LEU A 9 1.94 -1.84 6.33
C LEU A 9 3.29 -1.16 6.53
N ARG A 10 3.27 -0.05 7.29
CA ARG A 10 4.45 0.68 7.74
C ARG A 10 4.63 0.41 9.23
N PHE A 11 5.87 0.16 9.65
CA PHE A 11 6.21 -0.20 11.01
C PHE A 11 7.49 0.51 11.45
N GLY A 12 7.59 0.80 12.75
CA GLY A 12 8.59 1.72 13.32
C GLY A 12 9.96 1.11 13.63
N GLU A 13 10.95 2.00 13.76
CA GLU A 13 12.35 1.84 14.23
C GLU A 13 13.04 0.47 14.03
N LEU A 14 13.39 0.22 12.77
CA LEU A 14 14.40 -0.77 12.42
C LEU A 14 15.76 -0.16 12.06
N GLY A 15 15.86 1.16 11.97
CA GLY A 15 17.03 1.88 11.45
C GLY A 15 18.30 1.74 12.31
N ILE A 16 18.15 1.59 13.62
CA ILE A 16 19.27 1.58 14.60
C ILE A 16 19.71 0.15 14.96
N LYS A 17 19.03 -0.88 14.46
CA LYS A 17 19.25 -2.28 14.84
C LYS A 17 20.07 -3.02 13.79
N SER A 18 20.84 -4.03 14.24
CA SER A 18 21.55 -4.94 13.33
C SER A 18 20.60 -5.65 12.36
N ASN A 19 21.10 -6.05 11.19
CA ASN A 19 20.30 -6.74 10.17
C ASN A 19 19.60 -8.00 10.71
N GLN A 20 20.26 -8.75 11.61
CA GLN A 20 19.70 -9.94 12.22
C GLN A 20 18.52 -9.61 13.14
N THR A 21 18.67 -8.61 14.01
CA THR A 21 17.60 -8.16 14.91
C THR A 21 16.42 -7.64 14.10
N ARG A 22 16.69 -6.87 13.03
CA ARG A 22 15.68 -6.40 12.09
C ARG A 22 14.85 -7.56 11.51
N ARG A 23 15.51 -8.58 10.96
CA ARG A 23 14.83 -9.76 10.39
C ARG A 23 14.00 -10.51 11.43
N ARG A 24 14.53 -10.72 12.63
CA ARG A 24 13.79 -11.39 13.72
C ARG A 24 12.53 -10.62 14.12
N MET A 25 12.64 -9.30 14.27
CA MET A 25 11.50 -8.43 14.60
C MET A 25 10.45 -8.44 13.50
N THR A 26 10.85 -8.29 12.24
CA THR A 26 9.92 -8.34 11.09
C THR A 26 9.19 -9.68 11.04
N ASN A 27 9.89 -10.80 11.23
CA ASN A 27 9.26 -12.12 11.24
C ASN A 27 8.27 -12.30 12.40
N LEU A 28 8.57 -11.74 13.58
CA LEU A 28 7.65 -11.76 14.71
C LEU A 28 6.39 -10.94 14.40
N LEU A 29 6.56 -9.76 13.82
CA LEU A 29 5.46 -8.89 13.44
C LEU A 29 4.56 -9.54 12.39
N ILE A 30 5.13 -10.20 11.38
CA ILE A 30 4.37 -10.99 10.39
C ILE A 30 3.50 -12.04 11.09
N ARG A 31 4.07 -12.83 12.02
CA ARG A 31 3.29 -13.84 12.76
C ARG A 31 2.15 -13.24 13.56
N HIS A 32 2.36 -12.08 14.20
CA HIS A 32 1.30 -11.39 14.94
C HIS A 32 0.18 -10.91 14.02
N ILE A 33 0.52 -10.38 12.84
CA ILE A 33 -0.46 -9.98 11.83
C ILE A 33 -1.27 -11.18 11.37
N GLU A 34 -0.61 -12.29 11.02
CA GLU A 34 -1.29 -13.52 10.59
C GLU A 34 -2.23 -14.07 11.67
N SER A 35 -1.81 -14.06 12.94
CA SER A 35 -2.66 -14.47 14.07
C SER A 35 -3.90 -13.58 14.17
N ALA A 36 -3.71 -12.25 14.16
CA ALA A 36 -4.80 -11.29 14.26
C ALA A 36 -5.81 -11.43 13.10
N LEU A 37 -5.33 -11.63 11.87
CA LEU A 37 -6.20 -11.87 10.72
C LEU A 37 -7.02 -13.16 10.88
N ARG A 38 -6.39 -14.26 11.31
CA ARG A 38 -7.07 -15.55 11.54
C ARG A 38 -8.09 -15.48 12.66
N GLU A 39 -7.76 -14.84 13.78
CA GLU A 39 -8.67 -14.64 14.92
C GLU A 39 -9.91 -13.84 14.53
N ASN A 40 -9.74 -12.85 13.65
CA ASN A 40 -10.85 -12.04 13.12
C ASN A 40 -11.50 -12.67 11.86
N LYS A 41 -11.09 -13.89 11.46
CA LYS A 41 -11.61 -14.62 10.29
C LYS A 41 -11.49 -13.85 8.96
N VAL A 42 -10.47 -13.01 8.83
CA VAL A 42 -10.17 -12.28 7.59
C VAL A 42 -9.29 -13.16 6.70
N PRO A 43 -9.75 -13.56 5.49
CA PRO A 43 -8.96 -14.36 4.58
C PRO A 43 -7.77 -13.55 4.02
N PHE A 44 -6.64 -14.22 3.83
CA PHE A 44 -5.46 -13.68 3.18
C PHE A 44 -4.69 -14.81 2.50
N GLU A 45 -4.02 -14.48 1.41
CA GLU A 45 -3.17 -15.43 0.67
C GLU A 45 -1.78 -15.48 1.31
N LYS A 46 -1.21 -14.31 1.60
CA LYS A 46 0.18 -14.20 2.09
C LYS A 46 0.42 -12.93 2.88
N VAL A 47 1.23 -13.03 3.94
CA VAL A 47 1.82 -11.88 4.63
C VAL A 47 3.33 -11.95 4.50
N HIS A 48 3.96 -10.92 3.92
CA HIS A 48 5.39 -10.97 3.63
C HIS A 48 6.04 -9.57 3.68
N SER A 49 7.36 -9.52 3.86
CA SER A 49 8.10 -8.25 3.93
C SER A 49 9.00 -8.03 2.73
N VAL A 50 8.93 -6.84 2.14
CA VAL A 50 9.76 -6.43 0.99
C VAL A 50 10.18 -4.97 1.16
N TYR A 51 11.47 -4.67 0.94
CA TYR A 51 12.06 -3.32 1.03
C TYR A 51 11.67 -2.51 2.29
N GLY A 52 11.58 -3.19 3.45
CA GLY A 52 11.24 -2.56 4.73
C GLY A 52 9.76 -2.23 4.93
N ARG A 53 8.87 -2.81 4.10
CA ARG A 53 7.42 -2.79 4.28
C ARG A 53 6.90 -4.21 4.46
N ILE A 54 5.73 -4.35 5.08
CA ILE A 54 4.98 -5.62 5.10
C ILE A 54 3.78 -5.46 4.17
N TYR A 55 3.46 -6.52 3.45
CA TYR A 55 2.34 -6.63 2.53
C TYR A 55 1.42 -7.76 3.01
N ILE A 56 0.11 -7.54 2.94
CA ILE A 56 -0.91 -8.58 3.07
C ILE A 56 -1.61 -8.70 1.72
N GLU A 57 -1.51 -9.84 1.06
CA GLU A 57 -2.23 -10.16 -0.18
C GLU A 57 -3.62 -10.70 0.18
N THR A 58 -4.68 -10.01 -0.23
CA THR A 58 -6.07 -10.33 0.14
C THR A 58 -7.08 -9.50 -0.65
N ASP A 59 -8.22 -10.10 -1.02
CA ASP A 59 -9.39 -9.42 -1.57
C ASP A 59 -10.21 -8.65 -0.51
N LYS A 60 -9.93 -8.88 0.79
CA LYS A 60 -10.52 -8.18 1.94
C LYS A 60 -9.63 -7.08 2.49
N ALA A 61 -8.91 -6.38 1.62
CA ALA A 61 -7.88 -5.41 2.02
C ALA A 61 -8.37 -4.32 2.98
N ILE A 62 -9.61 -3.83 2.83
CA ILE A 62 -10.18 -2.83 3.76
C ILE A 62 -10.32 -3.40 5.19
N GLU A 63 -10.79 -4.64 5.31
CA GLU A 63 -10.97 -5.30 6.60
C GLU A 63 -9.63 -5.72 7.20
N ALA A 64 -8.75 -6.31 6.38
CA ALA A 64 -7.40 -6.67 6.78
C ALA A 64 -6.60 -5.45 7.28
N ALA A 65 -6.73 -4.30 6.62
CA ALA A 65 -6.08 -3.06 7.05
C ALA A 65 -6.55 -2.58 8.43
N LYS A 66 -7.85 -2.72 8.74
CA LYS A 66 -8.43 -2.37 10.04
C LYS A 66 -7.96 -3.31 11.15
N VAL A 67 -7.88 -4.61 10.88
CA VAL A 67 -7.37 -5.61 11.84
C VAL A 67 -5.88 -5.40 12.07
N ALA A 68 -5.08 -5.30 11.00
CA ALA A 68 -3.64 -5.12 11.09
C ALA A 68 -3.24 -3.81 11.78
N ALA A 69 -4.03 -2.74 11.66
CA ALA A 69 -3.77 -1.47 12.36
C ALA A 69 -3.80 -1.59 13.89
N LYS A 70 -4.43 -2.65 14.45
CA LYS A 70 -4.48 -2.90 15.89
C LYS A 70 -3.28 -3.69 16.40
N VAL A 71 -2.43 -4.21 15.51
CA VAL A 71 -1.24 -4.99 15.88
C VAL A 71 -0.13 -4.05 16.35
N PHE A 72 0.39 -4.27 17.56
CA PHE A 72 1.47 -3.46 18.10
C PHE A 72 2.72 -3.46 17.20
N GLY A 73 3.31 -2.29 17.00
CA GLY A 73 4.46 -2.08 16.11
C GLY A 73 4.08 -1.61 14.70
N ILE A 74 2.81 -1.70 14.31
CA ILE A 74 2.29 -1.10 13.08
C ILE A 74 2.05 0.39 13.31
N VAL A 75 2.62 1.21 12.43
CA VAL A 75 2.49 2.68 12.42
C VAL A 75 1.34 3.13 11.53
N SER A 76 1.16 2.48 10.38
CA SER A 76 0.01 2.73 9.51
C SER A 76 -0.23 1.56 8.56
N THR A 77 -1.48 1.45 8.11
CA THR A 77 -1.91 0.52 7.08
C THR A 77 -2.52 1.29 5.91
N SER A 78 -2.41 0.76 4.71
CA SER A 78 -3.00 1.34 3.50
C SER A 78 -3.48 0.22 2.59
N PRO A 79 -4.79 0.06 2.37
CA PRO A 79 -5.30 -0.74 1.27
C PRO A 79 -4.74 -0.21 -0.05
N VAL A 80 -4.34 -1.11 -0.94
CA VAL A 80 -3.75 -0.76 -2.24
C VAL A 80 -4.34 -1.61 -3.35
N VAL A 81 -4.29 -1.06 -4.56
CA VAL A 81 -4.56 -1.78 -5.79
C VAL A 81 -3.21 -2.10 -6.41
N GLU A 82 -2.96 -3.38 -6.68
CA GLU A 82 -1.79 -3.81 -7.44
C GLU A 82 -2.10 -3.76 -8.93
N THR A 83 -1.14 -3.30 -9.72
CA THR A 83 -1.25 -3.18 -11.18
C THR A 83 0.12 -3.44 -11.82
N SER A 84 0.16 -3.55 -13.15
CA SER A 84 1.43 -3.71 -13.85
C SER A 84 2.31 -2.48 -13.67
N ALA A 85 3.62 -2.68 -13.75
CA ALA A 85 4.60 -1.60 -13.65
C ALA A 85 4.71 -0.75 -14.95
N GLU A 86 3.63 -0.65 -15.70
CA GLU A 86 3.52 0.18 -16.90
C GLU A 86 2.89 1.53 -16.54
N ILE A 87 3.42 2.61 -17.13
CA ILE A 87 2.99 3.96 -16.77
C ILE A 87 1.49 4.16 -17.00
N ASP A 88 0.95 3.67 -18.10
CA ASP A 88 -0.47 3.85 -18.44
C ASP A 88 -1.37 3.09 -17.46
N SER A 89 -1.01 1.86 -17.08
CA SER A 89 -1.73 1.08 -16.06
C SER A 89 -1.76 1.80 -14.70
N ILE A 90 -0.63 2.41 -14.29
CA ILE A 90 -0.56 3.18 -13.04
C ILE A 90 -1.48 4.42 -13.11
N LEU A 91 -1.48 5.12 -14.25
CA LEU A 91 -2.30 6.32 -14.46
C LEU A 91 -3.79 5.99 -14.47
N ASP A 92 -4.20 4.94 -15.18
CA ASP A 92 -5.60 4.54 -15.28
C ASP A 92 -6.15 4.07 -13.93
N VAL A 93 -5.41 3.24 -13.19
CA VAL A 93 -5.81 2.81 -11.83
C VAL A 93 -5.86 3.99 -10.87
N GLY A 94 -4.87 4.89 -10.92
CA GLY A 94 -4.83 6.09 -10.08
C GLY A 94 -6.00 7.05 -10.35
N GLU A 95 -6.37 7.24 -11.62
CA GLU A 95 -7.53 8.05 -12.01
C GLU A 95 -8.84 7.40 -11.52
N GLN A 96 -9.01 6.09 -11.70
CA GLN A 96 -10.18 5.37 -11.22
C GLN A 96 -10.35 5.48 -9.70
N LEU A 97 -9.26 5.35 -8.95
CA LEU A 97 -9.23 5.56 -7.50
C LEU A 97 -9.65 6.99 -7.12
N ALA A 98 -9.10 8.00 -7.80
CA ALA A 98 -9.45 9.39 -7.52
C ALA A 98 -10.93 9.66 -7.81
N ARG A 99 -11.47 9.17 -8.94
CA ARG A 99 -12.89 9.33 -9.27
C ARG A 99 -13.82 8.65 -8.27
N ALA A 100 -13.40 7.53 -7.69
CA ALA A 100 -14.19 6.80 -6.70
C ALA A 100 -14.20 7.49 -5.33
N GLU A 101 -13.08 8.08 -4.91
CA GLU A 101 -12.87 8.53 -3.54
C GLU A 101 -12.90 10.06 -3.37
N PHE A 102 -12.54 10.84 -4.39
CA PHE A 102 -12.45 12.29 -4.27
C PHE A 102 -13.82 12.94 -4.38
N LYS A 103 -14.02 13.96 -3.56
CA LYS A 103 -15.20 14.83 -3.58
C LYS A 103 -14.81 16.20 -4.13
N LYS A 104 -15.77 16.89 -4.74
CA LYS A 104 -15.57 18.24 -5.25
C LYS A 104 -15.06 19.18 -4.16
N GLY A 105 -14.05 19.99 -4.47
CA GLY A 105 -13.47 20.98 -3.56
C GLY A 105 -12.32 20.46 -2.66
N LEU A 106 -11.92 19.19 -2.79
CA LEU A 106 -10.73 18.68 -2.10
C LEU A 106 -9.45 19.10 -2.82
N THR A 107 -8.41 19.38 -2.04
CA THR A 107 -7.03 19.47 -2.54
C THR A 107 -6.36 18.11 -2.48
N PHE A 108 -5.42 17.86 -3.37
CA PHE A 108 -4.67 16.61 -3.40
C PHE A 108 -3.22 16.85 -3.83
N ALA A 109 -2.37 15.86 -3.57
CA ALA A 109 -1.04 15.79 -4.12
C ALA A 109 -0.76 14.36 -4.61
N ALA A 110 -0.20 14.22 -5.81
CA ALA A 110 0.26 12.93 -6.31
C ALA A 110 1.66 12.65 -5.76
N GLY A 111 1.78 11.58 -4.98
CA GLY A 111 3.07 11.04 -4.51
C GLY A 111 3.48 9.82 -5.32
N ALA A 112 4.78 9.64 -5.55
CA ALA A 112 5.30 8.47 -6.25
C ALA A 112 6.66 8.09 -5.68
N ARG A 113 6.89 6.78 -5.53
CA ARG A 113 8.19 6.20 -5.18
C ARG A 113 8.47 5.02 -6.10
N ARG A 114 9.50 5.16 -6.93
CA ARG A 114 9.97 4.11 -7.83
C ARG A 114 11.02 3.23 -7.15
N ILE A 115 10.93 1.92 -7.37
CA ILE A 115 11.93 0.91 -6.96
C ILE A 115 12.27 0.09 -8.21
N GLY A 116 13.56 -0.12 -8.48
CA GLY A 116 14.03 -0.76 -9.71
C GLY A 116 14.16 0.20 -10.90
N GLU A 117 14.48 -0.36 -12.07
CA GLU A 117 14.63 0.39 -13.33
C GLU A 117 13.31 0.39 -14.10
N HIS A 118 12.89 1.58 -14.57
CA HIS A 118 11.67 1.78 -15.35
C HIS A 118 11.93 2.91 -16.37
N PRO A 119 11.22 2.91 -17.52
CA PRO A 119 11.38 3.96 -18.54
C PRO A 119 10.79 5.32 -18.14
N PHE A 120 10.24 5.44 -16.92
CA PHE A 120 9.68 6.67 -16.37
C PHE A 120 10.30 7.03 -15.01
N SER A 121 10.35 8.33 -14.71
CA SER A 121 10.74 8.84 -13.40
C SER A 121 9.56 8.89 -12.43
N SER A 122 9.84 8.98 -11.12
CA SER A 122 8.79 9.30 -10.16
C SER A 122 8.18 10.68 -10.41
N GLN A 123 8.90 11.61 -11.03
CA GLN A 123 8.37 12.93 -11.37
C GLN A 123 7.33 12.84 -12.50
N ASP A 124 7.58 11.99 -13.50
CA ASP A 124 6.63 11.72 -14.59
C ASP A 124 5.32 11.18 -14.05
N VAL A 125 5.38 10.20 -13.14
CA VAL A 125 4.18 9.62 -12.50
C VAL A 125 3.38 10.71 -11.79
N ARG A 126 4.03 11.56 -10.97
CA ARG A 126 3.33 12.62 -10.22
C ARG A 126 2.65 13.62 -11.14
N GLY A 127 3.38 14.10 -12.16
CA GLY A 127 2.87 15.10 -13.10
C GLY A 127 1.69 14.57 -13.92
N ARG A 128 1.88 13.42 -14.57
CA ARG A 128 0.86 12.82 -15.46
C ARG A 128 -0.37 12.35 -14.68
N LEU A 129 -0.18 11.78 -13.49
CA LEU A 129 -1.31 11.37 -12.64
C LEU A 129 -2.09 12.59 -12.15
N GLY A 130 -1.39 13.62 -11.70
CA GLY A 130 -2.01 14.88 -11.29
C GLY A 130 -2.85 15.50 -12.41
N GLU A 131 -2.31 15.53 -13.63
CA GLU A 131 -3.03 16.01 -14.81
C GLU A 131 -4.29 15.19 -15.12
N ARG A 132 -4.18 13.85 -15.15
CA ARG A 132 -5.33 12.94 -15.36
C ARG A 132 -6.42 13.15 -14.31
N VAL A 133 -6.04 13.22 -13.03
CA VAL A 133 -6.99 13.39 -11.92
C VAL A 133 -7.70 14.76 -11.99
N LEU A 134 -6.99 15.82 -12.37
CA LEU A 134 -7.60 17.14 -12.56
C LEU A 134 -8.59 17.15 -13.73
N LYS A 135 -8.18 16.64 -14.90
CA LYS A 135 -9.05 16.57 -16.08
C LYS A 135 -10.28 15.70 -15.84
N GLY A 136 -10.11 14.59 -15.12
CA GLY A 136 -11.18 13.63 -14.89
C GLY A 136 -12.23 14.08 -13.87
N ASN A 137 -11.86 14.93 -12.91
CA ASN A 137 -12.75 15.44 -11.85
C ASN A 137 -13.18 16.90 -12.04
N SER A 138 -12.87 17.49 -13.21
CA SER A 138 -13.36 18.82 -13.63
C SER A 138 -14.81 18.76 -14.09
#